data_AF-A0A1X7TS55-F1
#
_entry.id   AF-A0A1X7TS55-F1
#
_cell.length_a   1.000
_cell.length_b   1.000
_cell.length_c   1.000
_cell.angle_alpha   90.00
_cell.angle_beta   90.00
_cell.angle_gamma   90.00
#
_symmetry.space_group_name_H-M   'P 1'
#
loop_
_entity.id
_entity.type
_entity.pdbx_description
1 polymer ?
#
loop_
_entity_poly.entity_id
_entity_poly.type
_entity_poly.pdbx_seq_one_letter_code
_entity_poly.pdbx_strand_id
1 'polypeptide(L)'
;IFMRMGLPKLLTSDQGGEFRSDLEKQIMSLLSIKKHFITPTIHKKDQLDNFLDTCVYSYNTANHESTNYTPFKLMFGRKAILLLDLDFESLDGECLLNEYRTSEPENDIVATLTSSRQETRKAAKSNIKDAQDRQKRQYDQKHSRPTKFSVGTKVLRKDFLRKKRRGGGMDYKWLGPNEITKDL
;
A
#
# COMPACT_ATOMS: atom_id res chain seq x y z
N ILE A 1 -0.93 0.16 18.03
CA ILE A 1 -1.20 -1.23 17.60
C ILE A 1 -0.29 -1.64 16.44
N PHE A 2 -0.30 -0.94 15.30
CA PHE A 2 0.53 -1.29 14.13
C PHE A 2 2.05 -1.39 14.38
N MET A 3 2.59 -0.59 15.30
CA MET A 3 4.02 -0.61 15.66
C MET A 3 4.48 -1.91 16.33
N ARG A 4 3.56 -2.80 16.76
CA ARG A 4 3.90 -4.13 17.29
C ARG A 4 4.60 -5.02 16.26
N MET A 5 4.34 -4.80 14.97
CA MET A 5 4.94 -5.59 13.88
C MET A 5 6.28 -5.01 13.42
N GLY A 6 6.69 -3.85 13.96
CA GLY A 6 7.91 -3.13 13.58
C GLY A 6 7.65 -1.64 13.33
N LEU A 7 8.73 -0.86 13.37
CA LEU A 7 8.70 0.57 13.09
C LEU A 7 9.08 0.84 11.62
N PRO A 8 8.22 1.53 10.84
CA PRO A 8 8.54 1.87 9.47
C PRO A 8 9.60 2.98 9.43
N LYS A 9 10.52 2.92 8.47
CA LYS A 9 11.52 3.98 8.25
C LYS A 9 10.95 5.20 7.53
N LEU A 10 9.88 5.00 6.77
CA LEU A 10 9.21 6.01 5.96
C LEU A 10 7.70 5.78 6.03
N LEU A 11 6.96 6.84 6.33
CA LEU A 11 5.50 6.89 6.25
C LEU A 11 5.09 7.82 5.12
N THR A 12 4.28 7.30 4.19
CA THR A 12 3.68 8.10 3.12
C THR A 12 2.21 8.33 3.44
N SER A 13 1.79 9.59 3.58
CA SER A 13 0.40 9.94 3.88
C SER A 13 -0.13 11.00 2.92
N ASP A 14 -1.45 11.18 2.91
CA ASP A 14 -2.04 12.36 2.28
C ASP A 14 -1.80 13.63 3.13
N GLN A 15 -2.26 14.76 2.62
CA GLN A 15 -2.13 16.08 3.25
C GLN A 15 -3.31 16.38 4.21
N GLY A 16 -3.94 15.35 4.78
CA GLY A 16 -5.02 15.49 5.75
C GLY A 16 -4.60 16.21 7.03
N GLY A 17 -5.56 16.84 7.72
CA GLY A 17 -5.30 17.61 8.95
C GLY A 17 -4.64 16.79 10.05
N GLU A 18 -5.10 15.55 10.24
CA GLU A 18 -4.53 14.61 11.23
C GLU A 18 -3.03 14.34 10.97
N PHE A 19 -2.67 14.22 9.69
CA PHE A 19 -1.29 14.01 9.23
C PHE A 19 -0.51 15.32 9.08
N ARG A 20 -1.01 16.45 9.56
CA ARG A 20 -0.27 17.73 9.57
C ARG A 20 -0.14 18.32 10.98
N SER A 21 -0.75 17.69 11.98
CA SER A 21 -0.75 18.15 13.35
C SER A 21 0.67 18.18 13.95
N ASP A 22 0.91 19.09 14.89
CA ASP A 22 2.22 19.20 15.54
C ASP A 22 2.53 17.98 16.41
N LEU A 23 1.49 17.37 17.01
CA LEU A 23 1.61 16.10 17.72
C LEU A 23 2.16 15.01 16.79
N GLU A 24 1.61 14.89 15.58
CA GLU A 24 2.08 13.90 14.62
C GLU A 24 3.53 14.13 14.22
N LYS A 25 3.93 15.39 13.97
CA LYS A 25 5.34 15.73 13.69
C LYS A 25 6.26 15.33 14.83
N GLN A 26 5.87 15.58 16.08
CA GLN A 26 6.64 15.19 17.26
C GLN A 26 6.78 13.67 17.37
N ILE A 27 5.69 12.93 17.15
CA ILE A 27 5.71 11.46 17.16
C ILE A 27 6.64 10.91 16.06
N MET A 28 6.55 11.44 14.84
CA MET A 28 7.42 11.00 13.73
C MET A 28 8.89 11.31 14.01
N SER A 29 9.18 12.49 14.58
CA SER A 29 10.55 12.85 14.98
C SER A 29 11.07 11.92 16.07
N LEU A 30 10.27 11.64 17.10
CA LEU A 30 10.65 10.77 18.21
C LEU A 30 10.97 9.35 17.73
N LEU A 31 10.15 8.83 16.82
CA LEU A 31 10.30 7.48 16.28
C LEU A 31 11.29 7.42 15.10
N SER A 32 11.93 8.54 14.74
CA SER A 32 12.85 8.64 13.59
C SER A 32 12.22 8.16 12.27
N ILE A 33 10.92 8.38 12.10
CA ILE A 33 10.15 7.99 10.92
C ILE A 33 10.18 9.16 9.93
N LYS A 34 10.75 8.94 8.74
CA LYS A 34 10.69 9.95 7.67
C LYS A 34 9.26 10.05 7.15
N LYS A 35 8.87 11.24 6.71
CA LYS A 35 7.53 11.47 6.17
C LYS A 35 7.56 11.95 4.74
N HIS A 36 6.74 11.32 3.89
CA HIS A 36 6.49 11.75 2.52
C HIS A 36 5.00 12.03 2.35
N PHE A 37 4.67 13.10 1.63
CA PHE A 37 3.28 13.46 1.39
C PHE A 37 2.90 13.31 -0.07
N ILE A 38 1.75 12.67 -0.33
CA ILE A 38 1.17 12.60 -1.66
C ILE A 38 0.27 13.80 -1.96
N THR A 39 -0.08 13.97 -3.24
CA THR A 39 -1.03 15.00 -3.67
C THR A 39 -2.40 14.80 -3.02
N PRO A 40 -3.11 15.90 -2.70
CA PRO A 40 -4.36 15.83 -1.98
C PRO A 40 -5.41 15.07 -2.79
N THR A 41 -5.84 13.92 -2.25
CA THR A 41 -6.86 13.05 -2.84
C THR A 41 -8.07 13.02 -1.90
N ILE A 42 -9.29 13.00 -2.45
CA ILE A 42 -10.52 13.02 -1.64
C ILE A 42 -11.08 11.60 -1.56
N HIS A 43 -11.11 11.06 -0.35
CA HIS A 43 -11.81 9.82 -0.04
C HIS A 43 -13.19 10.12 0.55
N LYS A 44 -14.21 9.37 0.10
CA LYS A 44 -15.52 9.34 0.76
C LYS A 44 -15.46 8.31 1.89
N LYS A 45 -16.00 8.65 3.06
CA LYS A 45 -16.21 7.70 4.16
C LYS A 45 -17.65 7.22 4.09
N ASP A 46 -17.83 5.97 3.69
CA ASP A 46 -19.10 5.25 3.84
C ASP A 46 -18.90 4.11 4.86
N GLN A 47 -20.00 3.49 5.30
CA GLN A 47 -20.22 2.61 6.47
C GLN A 47 -19.38 1.30 6.51
N LEU A 48 -18.06 1.39 6.34
CA LEU A 48 -17.14 0.25 6.25
C LEU A 48 -16.77 -0.32 7.62
N ASP A 49 -17.01 0.42 8.70
CA ASP A 49 -16.48 0.13 10.04
C ASP A 49 -16.89 -1.28 10.56
N ASN A 50 -18.08 -1.77 10.20
CA ASN A 50 -18.57 -3.09 10.61
C ASN A 50 -17.92 -4.27 9.86
N PHE A 51 -17.28 -4.03 8.72
CA PHE A 51 -16.70 -5.06 7.87
C PHE A 51 -15.18 -4.98 7.79
N LEU A 52 -14.55 -4.07 8.55
CA LEU A 52 -13.11 -3.85 8.49
C LEU A 52 -12.33 -5.14 8.77
N ASP A 53 -12.69 -5.89 9.81
CA ASP A 53 -11.97 -7.12 10.16
C ASP A 53 -12.07 -8.17 9.05
N THR A 54 -13.25 -8.32 8.44
CA THR A 54 -13.45 -9.21 7.28
C THR A 54 -12.65 -8.75 6.07
N CYS A 55 -12.64 -7.45 5.76
CA CYS A 55 -11.84 -6.92 4.66
C CYS A 55 -10.34 -7.11 4.90
N VAL A 56 -9.86 -6.87 6.12
CA VAL A 56 -8.46 -7.09 6.52
C VAL A 56 -8.08 -8.56 6.38
N TYR A 57 -8.94 -9.47 6.84
CA TYR A 57 -8.74 -10.91 6.68
C TYR A 57 -8.64 -11.29 5.20
N SER A 58 -9.66 -10.98 4.40
CA SER A 58 -9.71 -11.33 2.98
C SER A 58 -8.55 -10.74 2.19
N TYR A 59 -8.14 -9.50 2.49
CA TYR A 59 -7.00 -8.87 1.84
C TYR A 59 -5.68 -9.55 2.19
N ASN A 60 -5.48 -9.92 3.46
CA ASN A 60 -4.23 -10.55 3.90
C ASN A 60 -4.06 -11.99 3.43
N THR A 61 -5.15 -12.69 3.11
CA THR A 61 -5.17 -14.11 2.72
C THR A 61 -5.34 -14.32 1.22
N ALA A 62 -5.79 -13.31 0.47
CA ALA A 62 -5.85 -13.37 -0.99
C ALA A 62 -4.51 -13.09 -1.67
N ASN A 63 -4.24 -13.76 -2.79
CA ASN A 63 -3.07 -13.47 -3.62
C ASN A 63 -3.23 -12.13 -4.32
N HIS A 64 -2.21 -11.27 -4.22
CA HIS A 64 -2.22 -9.97 -4.89
C HIS A 64 -1.56 -10.08 -6.27
N GLU A 65 -2.28 -9.71 -7.34
CA GLU A 65 -1.85 -9.87 -8.75
C GLU A 65 -0.44 -9.32 -9.02
N SER A 66 -0.11 -8.13 -8.51
CA SER A 66 1.22 -7.54 -8.75
C SER A 66 2.37 -8.27 -8.04
N THR A 67 2.08 -9.04 -7.00
CA THR A 67 3.13 -9.74 -6.22
C THR A 67 3.11 -11.26 -6.44
N ASN A 68 1.97 -11.82 -6.87
CA ASN A 68 1.64 -13.24 -6.92
C ASN A 68 1.70 -13.98 -5.56
N TYR A 69 1.70 -13.24 -4.46
CA TYR A 69 1.68 -13.79 -3.11
C TYR A 69 0.63 -13.09 -2.25
N THR A 70 0.25 -13.73 -1.14
CA THR A 70 -0.59 -13.10 -0.13
C THR A 70 0.23 -12.11 0.71
N PRO A 71 -0.35 -10.98 1.16
CA PRO A 71 0.33 -10.07 2.08
C PRO A 71 0.81 -10.80 3.34
N PHE A 72 0.02 -11.74 3.88
CA PHE A 72 0.41 -12.54 5.04
C PHE A 72 1.70 -13.34 4.78
N LYS A 73 1.81 -14.01 3.62
CA LYS A 73 3.01 -14.79 3.27
C LYS A 73 4.24 -13.91 3.12
N LEU A 74 4.11 -12.74 2.52
CA LEU A 74 5.24 -11.80 2.40
C LEU A 74 5.70 -11.23 3.75
N MET A 75 4.74 -11.02 4.66
CA MET A 75 5.02 -10.46 5.98
C MET A 75 5.61 -11.52 6.92
N PHE A 76 5.01 -12.72 6.99
CA PHE A 76 5.38 -13.76 7.96
C PHE A 76 6.27 -14.88 7.40
N GLY A 77 6.42 -14.98 6.08
CA GLY A 77 7.22 -16.03 5.43
C GLY A 77 6.53 -17.39 5.29
N ARG A 78 5.26 -17.50 5.72
CA ARG A 78 4.47 -18.74 5.68
C ARG A 78 3.05 -18.47 5.19
N LYS A 79 2.34 -19.50 4.73
CA LYS A 79 0.91 -19.35 4.37
C LYS A 79 0.09 -19.08 5.65
N ALA A 80 -0.99 -18.31 5.50
CA ALA A 80 -2.00 -18.19 6.54
C ALA A 80 -2.77 -19.52 6.61
N ILE A 81 -3.10 -19.98 7.81
CA ILE A 81 -3.99 -21.12 8.01
C ILE A 81 -5.40 -20.54 8.03
N LEU A 82 -6.24 -20.94 7.08
CA LEU A 82 -7.62 -20.50 6.97
C LEU A 82 -8.54 -21.51 7.68
N LEU A 83 -9.73 -21.08 8.11
CA LEU A 83 -10.71 -22.01 8.71
C LEU A 83 -11.05 -23.15 7.74
N LEU A 84 -11.18 -22.82 6.46
CA LEU A 84 -11.44 -23.78 5.41
C LEU A 84 -10.32 -24.83 5.29
N ASP A 85 -9.07 -24.43 5.52
CA ASP A 85 -7.94 -25.35 5.47
C ASP A 85 -8.03 -26.40 6.60
N LEU A 86 -8.50 -26.00 7.79
CA LEU A 86 -8.69 -26.91 8.93
C LEU A 86 -9.81 -27.94 8.67
N ASP A 87 -10.87 -27.54 7.96
CA ASP A 87 -11.97 -28.44 7.59
C ASP A 87 -11.50 -29.49 6.55
N PHE A 88 -10.61 -29.10 5.63
CA PHE A 88 -10.05 -30.00 4.60
C PHE A 88 -8.87 -30.86 5.09
N GLU A 89 -8.12 -30.44 6.11
CA GLU A 89 -7.07 -31.27 6.76
C GLU A 89 -7.62 -32.63 7.25
N SER A 90 -8.93 -32.71 7.54
CA SER A 90 -9.61 -33.94 7.96
C SER A 90 -9.82 -34.98 6.85
N LEU A 91 -9.70 -34.59 5.58
CA LEU A 91 -9.98 -35.44 4.41
C LEU A 91 -8.72 -36.05 3.78
N ASP A 92 -7.60 -35.33 3.85
CA ASP A 92 -6.41 -35.66 3.06
C ASP A 92 -5.25 -36.20 3.91
N GLY A 93 -5.37 -36.17 5.25
CA GLY A 93 -4.39 -36.72 6.20
C GLY A 93 -3.08 -35.93 6.31
N GLU A 94 -2.88 -34.87 5.51
CA GLU A 94 -1.75 -33.94 5.60
C GLU A 94 -2.15 -32.71 6.43
N CYS A 95 -1.54 -32.54 7.61
CA CYS A 95 -1.64 -31.30 8.39
C CYS A 95 -0.73 -30.22 7.76
N LEU A 96 -1.27 -29.08 7.35
CA LEU A 96 -0.48 -27.88 7.01
C LEU A 96 0.28 -27.36 8.23
N LEU A 97 -0.19 -27.68 9.44
CA LEU A 97 0.54 -27.53 10.69
C LEU A 97 1.87 -28.32 10.72
N ASN A 98 1.98 -29.45 9.99
CA ASN A 98 3.19 -30.27 9.93
C ASN A 98 4.25 -29.73 8.95
N GLU A 99 3.87 -28.92 7.94
CA GLU A 99 4.83 -28.24 7.04
C GLU A 99 5.81 -27.34 7.85
N TYR A 100 5.42 -26.95 9.07
CA TYR A 100 6.20 -26.11 9.99
C TYR A 100 6.57 -26.83 11.30
N ARG A 101 6.25 -28.12 11.43
CA ARG A 101 6.55 -28.93 12.62
C ARG A 101 7.49 -30.07 12.21
N THR A 102 8.77 -29.74 12.04
CA THR A 102 9.82 -30.73 11.79
C THR A 102 10.47 -31.18 13.10
N SER A 103 10.90 -32.44 13.15
CA SER A 103 11.71 -33.02 14.24
C SER A 103 13.19 -32.61 14.20
N GLU A 104 13.55 -31.71 13.29
CA GLU A 104 14.91 -31.23 13.06
C GLU A 104 15.34 -30.22 14.14
N PRO A 105 16.65 -30.12 14.44
CA PRO A 105 17.15 -29.15 15.42
C PRO A 105 16.83 -27.70 15.02
N GLU A 106 16.44 -26.88 16.00
CA GLU A 106 15.89 -25.53 15.82
C GLU A 106 16.71 -24.60 14.90
N ASN A 107 18.04 -24.76 14.87
CA ASN A 107 18.94 -23.91 14.07
C ASN A 107 18.78 -24.10 12.55
N ASP A 108 18.44 -25.31 12.08
CA ASP A 108 18.31 -25.59 10.64
C ASP A 108 16.98 -25.06 10.07
N ILE A 109 15.94 -25.05 10.91
CA ILE A 109 14.60 -24.54 10.58
C ILE A 109 14.66 -23.02 10.35
N VAL A 110 15.33 -22.28 11.23
CA VAL A 110 15.46 -20.82 11.11
C VAL A 110 16.22 -20.44 9.85
N ALA A 111 17.30 -21.16 9.52
CA ALA A 111 18.07 -20.95 8.30
C ALA A 111 17.20 -21.20 7.05
N THR A 112 16.50 -22.33 7.01
CA THR A 112 15.64 -22.73 5.89
C THR A 112 14.49 -21.74 5.68
N LEU A 113 13.79 -21.36 6.74
CA LEU A 113 12.69 -20.39 6.68
C LEU A 113 13.18 -18.99 6.27
N THR A 114 14.38 -18.61 6.71
CA THR A 114 15.00 -17.33 6.33
C THR A 114 15.32 -17.32 4.84
N SER A 115 15.94 -18.38 4.31
CA SER A 115 16.26 -18.52 2.89
C SER A 115 15.00 -18.50 2.02
N SER A 116 13.99 -19.31 2.36
CA SER A 116 12.70 -19.33 1.67
C SER A 116 12.01 -17.96 1.65
N ARG A 117 12.07 -17.22 2.77
CA ARG A 117 11.52 -15.87 2.87
C ARG A 117 12.29 -14.87 2.01
N GLN A 118 13.62 -14.98 1.94
CA GLN A 118 14.44 -14.13 1.08
C GLN A 118 14.14 -14.38 -0.41
N GLU A 119 14.02 -15.64 -0.81
CA GLU A 119 13.64 -16.04 -2.17
C GLU A 119 12.26 -15.52 -2.55
N THR A 120 11.26 -15.74 -1.69
CA THR A 120 9.89 -15.25 -1.89
C THR A 120 9.87 -13.72 -2.06
N ARG A 121 10.64 -12.99 -1.24
CA ARG A 121 10.76 -11.53 -1.36
C ARG A 121 11.44 -11.10 -2.66
N LYS A 122 12.47 -11.82 -3.09
CA LYS A 122 13.17 -11.56 -4.36
C LYS A 122 12.21 -11.76 -5.54
N ALA A 123 11.47 -12.87 -5.55
CA ALA A 123 10.46 -13.15 -6.56
C ALA A 123 9.35 -12.08 -6.58
N ALA A 124 8.81 -11.73 -5.41
CA ALA A 124 7.80 -10.69 -5.29
C ALA A 124 8.28 -9.32 -5.82
N LYS A 125 9.54 -8.94 -5.56
CA LYS A 125 10.13 -7.72 -6.11
C LYS A 125 10.23 -7.75 -7.64
N SER A 126 10.58 -8.90 -8.23
CA SER A 126 10.58 -9.06 -9.68
C SER A 126 9.18 -8.89 -10.25
N ASN A 127 8.19 -9.57 -9.68
CA ASN A 127 6.79 -9.49 -10.11
C ASN A 127 6.25 -8.05 -10.04
N ILE A 128 6.58 -7.32 -8.97
CA ILE A 128 6.20 -5.92 -8.81
C ILE A 128 6.81 -5.06 -9.92
N LYS A 129 8.08 -5.27 -10.26
CA LYS A 129 8.75 -4.53 -11.34
C LYS A 129 8.05 -4.77 -12.68
N ASP A 130 7.75 -6.03 -12.99
CA ASP A 130 7.07 -6.39 -14.24
C ASP A 130 5.64 -5.80 -14.30
N ALA A 131 4.93 -5.80 -13.17
CA ALA A 131 3.62 -5.17 -13.05
C ALA A 131 3.70 -3.65 -13.22
N GLN A 132 4.68 -2.99 -12.61
CA GLN A 132 4.93 -1.56 -12.76
C GLN A 132 5.27 -1.19 -14.21
N ASP A 133 6.11 -1.98 -14.87
CA ASP A 133 6.47 -1.78 -16.28
C ASP A 133 5.25 -1.93 -17.19
N ARG A 134 4.37 -2.91 -16.92
CA ARG A 134 3.11 -3.09 -17.64
C ARG A 134 2.17 -1.90 -17.45
N GLN A 135 1.96 -1.47 -16.20
CA GLN A 135 1.11 -0.32 -15.86
C GLN A 135 1.64 0.96 -16.51
N LYS A 136 2.96 1.17 -16.48
CA LYS A 136 3.62 2.30 -17.14
C LYS A 136 3.37 2.29 -18.63
N ARG A 137 3.60 1.16 -19.32
CA ARG A 137 3.34 1.04 -20.76
C ARG A 137 1.88 1.36 -21.12
N GLN A 138 0.93 0.84 -20.35
CA GLN A 138 -0.50 1.13 -20.55
C GLN A 138 -0.82 2.61 -20.34
N TYR A 139 -0.25 3.22 -19.30
CA TYR A 139 -0.41 4.64 -19.03
C TYR A 139 0.17 5.50 -20.16
N ASP A 140 1.41 5.21 -20.59
CA ASP A 140 2.11 5.95 -21.65
C ASP A 140 1.39 5.82 -22.99
N GLN A 141 0.85 4.64 -23.32
CA GLN A 141 0.04 4.44 -24.52
C GLN A 141 -1.23 5.30 -24.52
N LYS A 142 -1.92 5.38 -23.37
CA LYS A 142 -3.12 6.20 -23.21
C LYS A 142 -2.81 7.70 -23.19
N HIS A 143 -1.61 8.10 -22.75
CA HIS A 143 -1.18 9.49 -22.62
C HIS A 143 -0.02 9.82 -23.58
N SER A 144 -0.11 9.37 -24.83
CA SER A 144 0.96 9.47 -25.84
C SER A 144 1.41 10.90 -26.19
N ARG A 145 0.62 11.92 -25.84
CA ARG A 145 0.95 13.34 -26.00
C ARG A 145 0.90 14.05 -24.64
N PRO A 146 1.86 13.82 -23.74
CA PRO A 146 1.90 14.53 -22.48
C PRO A 146 2.16 16.02 -22.73
N THR A 147 1.31 16.88 -22.16
CA THR A 147 1.55 18.32 -22.16
C THR A 147 2.82 18.59 -21.34
N LYS A 148 3.90 19.01 -22.00
CA LYS A 148 5.11 19.46 -21.33
C LYS A 148 4.89 20.88 -20.85
N PHE A 149 5.17 21.11 -19.58
CA PHE A 149 5.08 22.42 -18.98
C PHE A 149 6.49 22.99 -18.82
N SER A 150 6.69 24.26 -19.15
CA SER A 150 7.93 24.98 -18.86
C SER A 150 7.70 26.04 -17.79
N VAL A 151 8.76 26.38 -17.06
CA VAL A 151 8.76 27.53 -16.15
C VAL A 151 8.30 28.77 -16.93
N GLY A 152 7.39 29.55 -16.35
CA GLY A 152 6.73 30.69 -16.99
C GLY A 152 5.43 30.37 -17.72
N THR A 153 5.08 29.09 -17.91
CA THR A 153 3.81 28.72 -18.55
C THR A 153 2.63 29.03 -17.62
N LYS A 154 1.60 29.70 -18.15
CA LYS A 154 0.34 29.93 -17.44
C LYS A 154 -0.49 28.66 -17.40
N VAL A 155 -0.89 28.25 -16.20
CA VAL A 155 -1.68 27.04 -15.96
C VAL A 155 -2.85 27.31 -15.04
N LEU A 156 -3.88 26.48 -15.20
CA LEU A 156 -5.04 26.44 -14.34
C LEU A 156 -4.92 25.28 -13.35
N ARG A 157 -5.16 25.53 -12.06
CA ARG A 157 -5.12 24.52 -11.01
C ARG A 157 -6.53 24.03 -10.72
N LYS A 158 -6.73 22.72 -10.70
CA LYS A 158 -8.06 22.15 -10.37
C LYS A 158 -8.45 22.49 -8.94
N ASP A 159 -9.67 22.99 -8.74
CA ASP A 159 -10.23 23.18 -7.39
C ASP A 159 -10.83 21.88 -6.87
N PHE A 160 -10.10 21.20 -5.98
CA PHE A 160 -10.58 20.00 -5.30
C PHE A 160 -11.53 20.32 -4.13
N LEU A 161 -11.43 21.52 -3.52
CA LEU A 161 -12.21 21.91 -2.34
C LEU A 161 -13.66 22.26 -2.69
N ARG A 162 -13.88 22.68 -3.93
CA ARG A 162 -15.20 22.97 -4.49
C ARG A 162 -16.28 21.93 -4.13
N LYS A 163 -15.96 20.63 -4.20
CA LYS A 163 -16.93 19.56 -3.93
C LYS A 163 -17.33 19.43 -2.45
N LYS A 164 -16.51 19.93 -1.52
CA LYS A 164 -16.78 19.86 -0.07
C LYS A 164 -17.50 21.11 0.45
N ARG A 165 -17.38 22.25 -0.23
CA ARG A 165 -17.98 23.52 0.21
C ARG A 165 -19.47 23.57 -0.11
N ARG A 166 -20.31 23.97 0.85
CA ARG A 166 -21.71 24.32 0.58
C ARG A 166 -21.76 25.47 -0.44
N GLY A 167 -22.53 25.30 -1.52
CA GLY A 167 -22.63 26.27 -2.62
C GLY A 167 -21.55 26.15 -3.71
N GLY A 168 -20.54 25.28 -3.55
CA GLY A 168 -19.46 25.13 -4.54
C GLY A 168 -19.87 24.46 -5.85
N GLY A 169 -21.09 23.95 -5.97
CA GLY A 169 -21.57 23.26 -7.17
C GLY A 169 -21.45 24.11 -8.45
N MET A 170 -21.75 25.41 -8.33
CA MET A 170 -21.76 26.38 -9.44
C MET A 170 -20.43 27.10 -9.66
N ASP A 171 -19.47 26.99 -8.75
CA ASP A 171 -18.15 27.61 -8.93
C ASP A 171 -17.38 26.99 -10.10
N TYR A 172 -16.45 27.75 -10.67
CA TYR A 172 -15.59 27.26 -11.73
C TYR A 172 -14.72 26.07 -11.26
N LYS A 173 -14.45 25.10 -12.14
CA LYS A 173 -13.66 23.88 -11.79
C LYS A 173 -12.18 24.17 -11.54
N TRP A 174 -11.71 25.32 -11.99
CA TRP A 174 -10.30 25.64 -12.13
C TRP A 174 -10.02 27.00 -11.52
N LEU A 175 -8.92 27.11 -10.79
CA LEU A 175 -8.40 28.33 -10.18
C LEU A 175 -7.22 28.84 -11.01
N GLY A 176 -7.11 30.16 -11.12
CA GLY A 176 -5.99 30.81 -11.80
C GLY A 176 -6.43 32.00 -12.66
N PRO A 177 -5.57 32.44 -13.60
CA PRO A 177 -4.32 31.79 -14.03
C PRO A 177 -3.21 31.82 -12.98
N ASN A 178 -2.41 30.75 -12.92
CA ASN A 178 -1.16 30.66 -12.14
C ASN A 178 0.03 30.49 -13.08
N GLU A 179 1.24 30.77 -12.62
CA GLU A 179 2.48 30.60 -13.39
C GLU A 179 3.36 29.54 -12.75
N ILE A 180 4.01 28.71 -13.58
CA ILE A 180 4.93 27.68 -13.09
C ILE A 180 6.27 28.34 -12.76
N THR A 181 6.66 28.28 -11.48
CA THR A 181 7.91 28.91 -11.01
C THR A 181 9.10 27.96 -11.01
N LYS A 182 8.89 26.65 -10.91
CA LYS A 182 9.94 25.62 -10.86
C LYS A 182 9.46 24.32 -11.49
N ASP A 183 10.37 23.62 -12.15
CA ASP A 183 10.18 22.23 -12.58
C ASP A 183 10.58 21.29 -11.42
N LEU A 184 9.87 20.17 -11.26
CA LEU A 184 10.03 19.22 -10.13
C LEU A 184 10.63 17.90 -10.58
#